data_AF-U5W7Q2-F1
#
_entry.id   AF-U5W7Q2-F1
#
_cell.length_a   1.000
_cell.length_b   1.000
_cell.length_c   1.000
_cell.angle_alpha   90.00
_cell.angle_beta   90.00
_cell.angle_gamma   90.00
#
_symmetry.space_group_name_H-M   'P 1'
#
loop_
_entity.id
_entity.type
_entity.pdbx_description
1 polymer ?
#
loop_
_entity_poly.entity_id
_entity_poly.type
_entity_poly.pdbx_seq_one_letter_code
_entity_poly.pdbx_strand_id
1 'polypeptide(L)'
;MSRSQCYLAIVMSALMVGGCADGNKSRTPEPQQPSSPVPASTRASAFCLDLGTFQFAVVVYVGEAGKAIEGKPLDFEELRRQSDNIARIGKPMRADAPADIRKEFGIVLDAVATSRKALRAGGSPKDLVDPLYGSENRPAFDAVNKYDCAK
;
A
#
# COMPACT_ATOMS: atom_id res chain seq x y z
N MET A 1 18.28 22.46 -43.95
CA MET A 1 16.91 23.00 -44.13
C MET A 1 16.15 22.77 -42.82
N SER A 2 15.45 23.81 -42.33
CA SER A 2 14.59 23.98 -41.13
C SER A 2 15.11 23.48 -39.77
N ARG A 3 15.46 24.29 -38.75
CA ARG A 3 14.83 25.44 -38.03
C ARG A 3 13.46 25.15 -37.37
N SER A 4 13.52 25.08 -36.03
CA SER A 4 12.63 25.59 -34.97
C SER A 4 11.13 25.34 -35.00
N GLN A 5 10.58 24.90 -33.85
CA GLN A 5 9.71 25.74 -33.01
C GLN A 5 9.43 25.12 -31.63
N CYS A 6 9.70 25.92 -30.58
CA CYS A 6 9.16 25.78 -29.22
C CYS A 6 7.66 26.14 -29.22
N TYR A 7 6.85 25.48 -28.41
CA TYR A 7 5.73 26.14 -27.73
C TYR A 7 5.54 25.60 -26.31
N LEU A 8 5.87 26.47 -25.36
CA LEU A 8 5.40 26.48 -23.98
C LEU A 8 3.93 26.91 -23.97
N ALA A 9 3.09 26.24 -23.19
CA ALA A 9 1.81 26.80 -22.75
C ALA A 9 1.58 26.43 -21.27
N ILE A 10 1.83 27.42 -20.42
CA ILE A 10 1.47 27.47 -19.00
C ILE A 10 -0.01 27.91 -18.95
N VAL A 11 -0.83 27.26 -18.14
CA VAL A 11 -2.12 27.82 -17.69
C VAL A 11 -2.16 27.79 -16.17
N MET A 12 -1.97 28.97 -15.57
CA MET A 12 -2.38 29.27 -14.21
C MET A 12 -3.83 29.74 -14.23
N SER A 13 -4.65 29.27 -13.30
CA SER A 13 -5.99 29.81 -13.06
C SER A 13 -6.08 30.39 -11.65
N ALA A 14 -6.64 31.59 -11.61
CA ALA A 14 -6.57 32.59 -10.55
C ALA A 14 -7.31 32.22 -9.26
N LEU A 15 -6.76 32.70 -8.14
CA LEU A 15 -7.45 32.93 -6.88
C LEU A 15 -8.50 34.04 -7.07
N MET A 16 -9.75 33.77 -6.72
CA MET A 16 -10.74 34.82 -6.48
C MET A 16 -10.92 35.00 -4.99
N VAL A 17 -10.31 36.08 -4.47
CA VAL A 17 -10.65 36.70 -3.19
C VAL A 17 -11.79 37.68 -3.47
N GLY A 18 -12.92 37.51 -2.79
CA GLY A 18 -14.01 38.48 -2.75
C GLY A 18 -14.44 38.69 -1.31
N GLY A 19 -14.32 39.92 -0.82
CA GLY A 19 -14.80 40.35 0.49
C GLY A 19 -15.74 41.54 0.40
N CYS A 20 -16.52 41.70 1.49
CA CYS A 20 -17.24 42.88 2.00
C CYS A 20 -18.70 43.16 1.57
N ALA A 21 -19.61 42.78 2.49
CA ALA A 21 -20.77 43.47 3.10
C ALA A 21 -21.50 44.66 2.41
N ASP A 22 -22.85 44.64 2.42
CA ASP A 22 -23.70 45.56 3.23
C ASP A 22 -25.22 45.24 3.19
N GLY A 23 -25.91 45.45 4.34
CA GLY A 23 -27.25 46.05 4.50
C GLY A 23 -28.59 45.42 4.01
N ASN A 24 -29.49 45.19 4.99
CA ASN A 24 -30.95 45.51 5.02
C ASN A 24 -32.03 44.38 5.03
N LYS A 25 -33.14 44.66 5.74
CA LYS A 25 -34.12 43.78 6.42
C LYS A 25 -35.23 43.08 5.57
N SER A 26 -35.72 41.95 6.12
CA SER A 26 -37.12 41.42 6.20
C SER A 26 -37.72 40.41 5.19
N ARG A 27 -38.23 39.31 5.80
CA ARG A 27 -39.28 38.29 5.45
C ARG A 27 -38.93 37.04 4.59
N THR A 28 -39.00 35.87 5.27
CA THR A 28 -39.59 34.52 4.94
C THR A 28 -39.22 33.85 3.60
N PRO A 29 -39.02 32.50 3.43
CA PRO A 29 -39.32 31.30 4.25
C PRO A 29 -38.10 30.38 4.54
N GLU A 30 -38.34 29.31 5.29
CA GLU A 30 -37.44 28.19 5.60
C GLU A 30 -36.72 27.61 4.36
N PRO A 31 -35.37 27.57 4.33
CA PRO A 31 -34.65 26.75 3.38
C PRO A 31 -34.57 25.32 3.94
N GLN A 32 -35.33 24.40 3.33
CA GLN A 32 -35.06 22.98 3.44
C GLN A 32 -33.59 22.76 3.10
N GLN A 33 -32.79 22.38 4.11
CA GLN A 33 -31.43 21.96 3.90
C GLN A 33 -31.46 20.79 2.92
N PRO A 34 -30.85 20.90 1.72
CA PRO A 34 -30.61 19.72 0.93
C PRO A 34 -29.69 18.86 1.77
N SER A 35 -30.22 17.74 2.28
CA SER A 35 -29.39 16.64 2.76
C SER A 35 -28.70 16.05 1.53
N SER A 36 -27.73 16.78 0.99
CA SER A 36 -26.72 16.18 0.14
C SER A 36 -26.09 15.09 1.00
N PRO A 37 -26.12 13.82 0.60
CA PRO A 37 -25.34 12.81 1.27
C PRO A 37 -23.90 13.29 1.17
N VAL A 38 -23.34 13.74 2.30
CA VAL A 38 -21.89 13.89 2.42
C VAL A 38 -21.37 12.50 2.05
N PRO A 39 -20.61 12.33 0.95
CA PRO A 39 -19.99 11.04 0.71
C PRO A 39 -19.21 10.76 1.98
N ALA A 40 -19.58 9.68 2.66
CA ALA A 40 -18.84 9.21 3.81
C ALA A 40 -17.42 9.01 3.31
N SER A 41 -16.56 9.99 3.57
CA SER A 41 -15.13 9.81 3.53
C SER A 41 -14.89 8.84 4.67
N THR A 42 -15.02 7.55 4.37
CA THR A 42 -14.58 6.47 5.22
C THR A 42 -13.12 6.78 5.45
N ARG A 43 -12.81 7.33 6.63
CA ARG A 43 -11.45 7.73 6.99
C ARG A 43 -10.60 6.49 6.78
N ALA A 44 -9.77 6.49 5.73
CA ALA A 44 -8.94 5.34 5.41
C ALA A 44 -8.14 5.01 6.68
N SER A 45 -8.25 3.78 7.16
CA SER A 45 -7.47 3.36 8.33
C SER A 45 -5.98 3.49 8.01
N ALA A 46 -5.14 3.73 9.00
CA ALA A 46 -3.69 3.80 8.80
C ALA A 46 -3.15 2.55 8.08
N PHE A 47 -3.71 1.38 8.39
CA PHE A 47 -3.48 0.14 7.66
C PHE A 47 -3.73 0.28 6.15
N CYS A 48 -4.87 0.85 5.75
CA CYS A 48 -5.26 0.96 4.36
C CYS A 48 -4.45 1.98 3.56
N LEU A 49 -3.90 3.00 4.22
CA LEU A 49 -2.99 3.96 3.58
C LEU A 49 -1.68 3.29 3.14
N ASP A 50 -1.18 2.34 3.93
CA ASP A 50 0.09 1.65 3.68
C ASP A 50 -0.05 0.28 3.01
N LEU A 51 -1.28 -0.25 2.89
CA LEU A 51 -1.55 -1.59 2.38
C LEU A 51 -0.97 -1.83 0.99
N GLY A 52 -1.18 -0.90 0.05
CA GLY A 52 -0.66 -1.05 -1.32
C GLY A 52 0.87 -1.11 -1.37
N THR A 53 1.54 -0.29 -0.55
CA THR A 53 3.00 -0.31 -0.40
C THR A 53 3.48 -1.64 0.18
N PHE A 54 2.79 -2.15 1.20
CA PHE A 54 3.09 -3.44 1.80
C PHE A 54 2.92 -4.60 0.80
N GLN A 55 1.78 -4.66 0.10
CA GLN A 55 1.48 -5.68 -0.91
C GLN A 55 2.54 -5.69 -2.02
N PHE A 56 2.89 -4.51 -2.54
CA PHE A 56 3.94 -4.39 -3.55
C PHE A 56 5.29 -4.90 -3.05
N ALA A 57 5.70 -4.48 -1.84
CA ALA A 57 6.96 -4.91 -1.25
C ALA A 57 7.02 -6.44 -1.06
N VAL A 58 5.92 -7.06 -0.61
CA VAL A 58 5.79 -8.51 -0.46
C VAL A 58 5.89 -9.22 -1.81
N VAL A 59 5.17 -8.76 -2.83
CA VAL A 59 5.21 -9.37 -4.18
C VAL A 59 6.61 -9.35 -4.76
N VAL A 60 7.31 -8.22 -4.67
CA VAL A 60 8.69 -8.08 -5.15
C VAL A 60 9.61 -9.04 -4.42
N TYR A 61 9.57 -9.06 -3.08
CA TYR A 61 10.40 -9.95 -2.27
C TYR A 61 10.16 -11.43 -2.58
N VAL A 62 8.90 -11.84 -2.67
CA VAL A 62 8.53 -13.22 -2.99
C VAL A 62 9.03 -13.61 -4.38
N GLY A 63 8.89 -12.73 -5.37
CA GLY A 63 9.41 -12.97 -6.73
C GLY A 63 10.93 -13.11 -6.77
N GLU A 64 11.65 -12.23 -6.08
CA GLU A 64 13.12 -12.29 -5.98
C GLU A 64 13.60 -13.53 -5.22
N ALA A 65 12.96 -13.90 -4.11
CA ALA A 65 13.26 -15.14 -3.40
C ALA A 65 12.94 -16.39 -4.22
N GLY A 66 11.91 -16.32 -5.08
CA GLY A 66 11.49 -17.39 -5.98
C GLY A 66 12.54 -17.80 -7.00
N LYS A 67 13.50 -16.92 -7.33
CA LYS A 67 14.65 -17.26 -8.17
C LYS A 67 15.45 -18.45 -7.64
N ALA A 68 15.39 -18.72 -6.33
CA ALA A 68 16.04 -19.87 -5.70
C ALA A 68 15.46 -21.21 -6.17
N ILE A 69 14.16 -21.25 -6.48
CA ILE A 69 13.46 -22.44 -7.02
C ILE A 69 14.02 -22.79 -8.41
N GLU A 70 14.34 -21.76 -9.19
CA GLU A 70 14.86 -21.88 -10.55
C GLU A 70 16.39 -22.09 -10.58
N GLY A 71 17.04 -22.21 -9.43
CA GLY A 71 18.51 -22.31 -9.32
C GLY A 71 19.25 -21.05 -9.77
N LYS A 72 18.55 -19.92 -9.89
CA LYS A 72 19.14 -18.63 -10.28
C LYS A 72 19.91 -18.01 -9.11
N PRO A 73 20.97 -17.24 -9.39
CA PRO A 73 21.70 -16.54 -8.35
C PRO A 73 20.78 -15.52 -7.66
N LEU A 74 20.92 -15.43 -6.34
CA LEU A 74 20.19 -14.48 -5.51
C LEU A 74 21.11 -13.36 -5.06
N ASP A 75 20.56 -12.16 -4.99
CA ASP A 75 21.18 -11.06 -4.26
C ASP A 75 20.72 -11.10 -2.80
N PHE A 76 21.56 -11.68 -1.93
CA PHE A 76 21.24 -11.85 -0.51
C PHE A 76 21.19 -10.52 0.24
N GLU A 77 21.94 -9.51 -0.21
CA GLU A 77 21.91 -8.18 0.40
C GLU A 77 20.59 -7.49 0.08
N GLU A 78 20.20 -7.52 -1.20
CA GLU A 78 18.93 -6.98 -1.67
C GLU A 78 17.74 -7.65 -0.98
N LEU A 79 17.71 -8.98 -0.93
CA LEU A 79 16.63 -9.72 -0.29
C LEU A 79 16.51 -9.40 1.20
N ARG A 80 17.64 -9.21 1.90
CA ARG A 80 17.60 -8.77 3.30
C ARG A 80 17.01 -7.37 3.40
N ARG A 81 17.46 -6.42 2.57
CA ARG A 81 16.93 -5.05 2.53
C ARG A 81 15.42 -5.04 2.26
N GLN A 82 14.96 -5.82 1.30
CA GLN A 82 13.54 -5.95 0.97
C GLN A 82 12.73 -6.51 2.15
N SER A 83 13.20 -7.60 2.78
CA SER A 83 12.53 -8.17 3.96
C SER A 83 12.50 -7.21 5.15
N ASP A 84 13.55 -6.41 5.36
CA ASP A 84 13.62 -5.39 6.39
C ASP A 84 12.66 -4.24 6.09
N ASN A 85 12.50 -3.86 4.81
CA ASN A 85 11.51 -2.89 4.39
C ASN A 85 10.07 -3.38 4.65
N ILE A 86 9.77 -4.64 4.32
CA ILE A 86 8.47 -5.27 4.64
C ILE A 86 8.21 -5.23 6.14
N ALA A 87 9.20 -5.60 6.96
CA ALA A 87 9.07 -5.57 8.42
C ALA A 87 8.88 -4.14 8.95
N ARG A 88 9.58 -3.16 8.39
CA ARG A 88 9.47 -1.75 8.77
C ARG A 88 8.08 -1.18 8.50
N ILE A 89 7.49 -1.53 7.35
CA ILE A 89 6.15 -1.09 6.96
C ILE A 89 5.09 -1.87 7.75
N GLY A 90 5.17 -3.20 7.75
CA GLY A 90 4.08 -4.03 8.26
C GLY A 90 4.03 -4.20 9.77
N LYS A 91 5.13 -4.04 10.52
CA LYS A 91 5.08 -4.13 11.99
C LYS A 91 4.13 -3.09 12.61
N PRO A 92 4.23 -1.79 12.27
CA PRO A 92 3.24 -0.79 12.70
C PRO A 92 1.81 -1.16 12.29
N MET A 93 1.62 -1.58 11.03
CA MET A 93 0.31 -1.94 10.49
C MET A 93 -0.37 -3.10 11.23
N ARG A 94 0.38 -4.01 11.87
CA ARG A 94 -0.18 -5.19 12.56
C ARG A 94 -1.15 -4.81 13.68
N ALA A 95 -0.95 -3.67 14.34
CA ALA A 95 -1.84 -3.18 15.39
C ALA A 95 -3.18 -2.66 14.82
N ASP A 96 -3.12 -1.98 13.67
CA ASP A 96 -4.27 -1.34 13.03
C ASP A 96 -4.95 -2.24 11.99
N ALA A 97 -4.49 -3.48 11.83
CA ALA A 97 -5.04 -4.41 10.86
C ALA A 97 -6.53 -4.74 11.16
N PRO A 98 -7.42 -4.59 10.17
CA PRO A 98 -8.83 -4.95 10.27
C PRO A 98 -9.02 -6.39 10.73
N ALA A 99 -10.08 -6.65 11.50
CA ALA A 99 -10.29 -7.94 12.17
C ALA A 99 -10.41 -9.13 11.20
N ASP A 100 -10.92 -8.88 9.99
CA ASP A 100 -11.14 -9.84 8.91
C ASP A 100 -9.87 -10.20 8.11
N ILE A 101 -8.77 -9.45 8.26
CA ILE A 101 -7.48 -9.73 7.59
C ILE A 101 -6.28 -9.84 8.54
N ARG A 102 -6.46 -9.48 9.82
CA ARG A 102 -5.38 -9.40 10.82
C ARG A 102 -4.56 -10.68 10.94
N LYS A 103 -5.23 -11.83 10.88
CA LYS A 103 -4.57 -13.14 11.02
C LYS A 103 -3.65 -13.41 9.83
N GLU A 104 -4.17 -13.27 8.62
CA GLU A 104 -3.47 -13.49 7.36
C GLU A 104 -2.30 -12.51 7.20
N PHE A 105 -2.53 -11.24 7.56
CA PHE A 105 -1.48 -10.23 7.59
C PHE A 105 -0.32 -10.61 8.53
N GLY A 106 -0.65 -11.10 9.72
CA GLY A 106 0.34 -11.63 10.67
C GLY A 106 1.12 -12.81 10.10
N ILE A 107 0.45 -13.77 9.46
CA ILE A 107 1.07 -14.93 8.81
C ILE A 107 2.07 -14.49 7.74
N VAL A 108 1.71 -13.53 6.88
CA VAL A 108 2.62 -13.02 5.84
C VAL A 108 3.88 -12.39 6.44
N LEU A 109 3.73 -11.58 7.50
CA LEU A 109 4.87 -10.99 8.20
C LEU A 109 5.79 -12.05 8.80
N ASP A 110 5.20 -13.05 9.46
CA ASP A 110 5.95 -14.11 10.14
C ASP A 110 6.64 -15.05 9.11
N ALA A 111 6.00 -15.28 7.95
CA ALA A 111 6.57 -16.00 6.82
C ALA A 111 7.77 -15.28 6.19
N VAL A 112 7.66 -13.98 5.92
CA VAL A 112 8.78 -13.16 5.41
C VAL A 112 9.93 -13.16 6.41
N ALA A 113 9.65 -12.99 7.70
CA ALA A 113 10.66 -13.04 8.75
C ALA A 113 11.35 -14.42 8.84
N THR A 114 10.60 -15.51 8.62
CA THR A 114 11.14 -16.87 8.61
C THR A 114 12.03 -17.10 7.39
N SER A 115 11.55 -16.75 6.19
CA SER A 115 12.31 -16.78 4.94
C SER A 115 13.62 -16.00 5.06
N ARG A 116 13.58 -14.77 5.60
CA ARG A 116 14.77 -13.94 5.84
C ARG A 116 15.86 -14.65 6.63
N LYS A 117 15.51 -15.51 7.59
CA LYS A 117 16.51 -16.24 8.39
C LYS A 117 17.38 -17.15 7.51
N ALA A 118 16.87 -17.63 6.38
CA ALA A 118 17.62 -18.47 5.43
C ALA A 118 18.61 -17.67 4.57
N LEU A 119 18.53 -16.33 4.54
CA LEU A 119 19.50 -15.47 3.85
C LEU A 119 20.81 -15.40 4.64
N ARG A 120 21.62 -16.45 4.58
CA ARG A 120 22.94 -16.57 5.22
C ARG A 120 23.79 -17.60 4.49
N ALA A 121 25.10 -17.58 4.72
CA ALA A 121 26.00 -18.61 4.20
C ALA A 121 25.53 -20.01 4.67
N GLY A 122 25.45 -20.97 3.75
CA GLY A 122 24.93 -22.31 4.01
C GLY A 122 23.42 -22.39 4.24
N GLY A 123 22.67 -21.31 3.99
CA GLY A 123 21.21 -21.32 4.02
C GLY A 123 20.62 -22.19 2.91
N SER A 124 19.56 -22.92 3.23
CA SER A 124 18.87 -23.78 2.28
C SER A 124 17.92 -22.97 1.39
N PRO A 125 17.95 -23.16 0.06
CA PRO A 125 16.93 -22.62 -0.84
C PRO A 125 15.52 -23.01 -0.41
N LYS A 126 15.34 -24.22 0.11
CA LYS A 126 14.06 -24.70 0.64
C LYS A 126 13.58 -23.86 1.83
N ASP A 127 14.46 -23.58 2.79
CA ASP A 127 14.11 -22.77 3.97
C ASP A 127 13.79 -21.31 3.62
N LEU A 128 14.34 -20.82 2.49
CA LEU A 128 14.03 -19.51 1.95
C LEU A 128 12.63 -19.49 1.31
N VAL A 129 12.28 -20.50 0.53
CA VAL A 129 11.07 -20.46 -0.31
C VAL A 129 9.84 -21.12 0.31
N ASP A 130 10.02 -22.14 1.15
CA ASP A 130 8.90 -22.87 1.77
C ASP A 130 7.97 -21.95 2.58
N PRO A 131 8.46 -20.99 3.39
CA PRO A 131 7.57 -20.06 4.09
C PRO A 131 6.73 -19.19 3.15
N LEU A 132 7.19 -18.94 1.93
CA LEU A 132 6.58 -18.01 0.96
C LEU A 132 5.67 -18.72 -0.06
N TYR A 133 6.06 -19.91 -0.48
CA TYR A 133 5.39 -20.69 -1.54
C TYR A 133 4.69 -21.94 -1.02
N GLY A 134 4.97 -22.34 0.22
CA GLY A 134 4.36 -23.50 0.86
C GLY A 134 2.84 -23.37 0.97
N SER A 135 2.16 -24.50 0.82
CA SER A 135 0.69 -24.57 0.84
C SER A 135 0.07 -24.07 2.15
N GLU A 136 0.82 -24.12 3.25
CA GLU A 136 0.39 -23.65 4.57
C GLU A 136 0.13 -22.13 4.59
N ASN A 137 1.06 -21.34 4.07
CA ASN A 137 0.97 -19.87 4.11
C ASN A 137 0.32 -19.28 2.87
N ARG A 138 0.23 -20.04 1.77
CA ARG A 138 -0.26 -19.52 0.48
C ARG A 138 -1.63 -18.83 0.57
N PRO A 139 -2.64 -19.36 1.29
CA PRO A 139 -3.93 -18.67 1.42
C PRO A 139 -3.81 -17.28 2.07
N ALA A 140 -2.89 -17.08 3.01
CA ALA A 140 -2.68 -15.79 3.65
C ALA A 140 -2.05 -14.77 2.69
N PHE A 141 -1.06 -15.19 1.89
CA PHE A 141 -0.50 -14.34 0.84
C PHE A 141 -1.56 -13.93 -0.19
N ASP A 142 -2.40 -14.87 -0.63
CA ASP A 142 -3.48 -14.59 -1.57
C ASP A 142 -4.54 -13.64 -0.97
N ALA A 143 -4.90 -13.84 0.30
CA ALA A 143 -5.83 -12.98 1.01
C ALA A 143 -5.29 -11.56 1.14
N VAL A 144 -4.05 -11.40 1.60
CA VAL A 144 -3.43 -10.08 1.76
C VAL A 144 -3.26 -9.38 0.42
N ASN A 145 -2.81 -10.06 -0.63
CA ASN A 145 -2.61 -9.46 -1.96
C ASN A 145 -3.92 -9.05 -2.65
N LYS A 146 -5.05 -9.69 -2.31
CA LYS A 146 -6.38 -9.36 -2.86
C LYS A 146 -7.22 -8.52 -1.92
N TYR A 147 -6.72 -8.22 -0.72
CA TYR A 147 -7.44 -7.42 0.25
C TYR A 147 -7.57 -6.00 -0.27
N ASP A 148 -8.81 -5.51 -0.27
CA ASP A 148 -9.18 -4.17 -0.69
C ASP A 148 -9.92 -3.50 0.47
N CYS A 149 -9.45 -2.31 0.82
CA CYS A 149 -9.99 -1.49 1.87
C CYS A 149 -11.26 -0.73 1.49
N ALA A 150 -11.68 -0.76 0.22
CA ALA A 150 -12.90 -0.13 -0.26
C ALA A 150 -14.18 -0.97 -0.03
N LYS A 151 -14.09 -2.07 0.74
CA LYS A 151 -15.23 -2.93 1.08
C LYS A 151 -16.14 -2.36 2.15
#